data_AF-A0A317LRF2-F1
#
_entry.id   AF-A0A317LRF2-F1
#
_cell.length_a   1.000
_cell.length_b   1.000
_cell.length_c   1.000
_cell.angle_alpha   90.00
_cell.angle_beta   90.00
_cell.angle_gamma   90.00
#
_symmetry.space_group_name_H-M   'P 1'
#
loop_
_entity.id
_entity.type
_entity.pdbx_description
1 polymer ?
#
loop_
_entity_poly.entity_id
_entity_poly.type
_entity_poly.pdbx_seq_one_letter_code
_entity_poly.pdbx_strand_id
1 'polypeptide(L)'
;MRRLSIYLASIDEINQIRNPKGFTFRSKEMERKLVSPVVIDDIQPIVGADLIEVATVKGWKLVVKKNEFSIGDHAVYCEIDSFLPIREEFEFLRKSSYRKMGEQEGFRLKTMKLRGQISQGLLLPVSLLEGYTYQIGEDVSARLGVIKYEPPVPAALGGIAKGLFPSFMPKTDEERIQNLSGQYEEFRKHTFYVTEKLDGSSATFYLNEGVFGVCSRNLDLEETEDNTFWKIARVEKLEEKLAALGKNFAIQGELIGEGVQGNAYGLRGQTVRFFNAFDIDRYEYLGLDEFKALFASLGLQTVPILDEEYVLPASLDEMLTIADGASVLSPKGKEVEREGLVIRSKDRKISFKVISNKFLLNER
;
A
#
# COMPACT_ATOMS: atom_id res chain seq x y z
N MET A 1 3.79 -43.67 36.19
CA MET A 1 2.67 -42.82 35.74
C MET A 1 2.79 -41.45 36.39
N ARG A 2 3.39 -40.46 35.70
CA ARG A 2 3.28 -39.03 36.05
C ARG A 2 3.14 -38.29 34.72
N ARG A 3 1.94 -37.76 34.46
CA ARG A 3 1.64 -36.92 33.29
C ARG A 3 2.34 -35.58 33.49
N LEU A 4 3.22 -35.20 32.57
CA LEU A 4 3.70 -33.83 32.43
C LEU A 4 2.59 -33.04 31.69
N SER A 5 2.02 -32.06 32.36
CA SER A 5 1.10 -31.08 31.77
C SER A 5 1.93 -29.97 31.16
N ILE A 6 1.95 -29.86 29.84
CA ILE A 6 2.60 -28.76 29.11
C ILE A 6 1.54 -27.65 29.03
N TYR A 7 1.74 -26.55 29.77
CA TYR A 7 0.92 -25.35 29.60
C TYR A 7 1.30 -24.69 28.27
N LEU A 8 0.35 -24.66 27.33
CA LEU A 8 0.40 -23.79 26.17
C LEU A 8 0.09 -22.36 26.65
N ALA A 9 1.12 -21.54 26.81
CA ALA A 9 0.96 -20.10 26.97
C ALA A 9 0.32 -19.53 25.68
N SER A 10 -0.63 -18.61 25.82
CA SER A 10 -1.23 -17.94 24.68
C SER A 10 -0.19 -17.08 23.96
N ILE A 11 -0.40 -16.84 22.66
CA ILE A 11 0.47 -16.01 21.81
C ILE A 11 0.72 -14.61 22.41
N ASP A 12 -0.17 -14.11 23.26
CA ASP A 12 -0.03 -12.84 23.96
C ASP A 12 1.05 -12.84 25.06
N GLU A 13 1.31 -13.97 25.72
CA GLU A 13 2.33 -14.07 26.78
C GLU A 13 3.77 -14.11 26.21
N ILE A 14 3.95 -14.60 24.98
CA ILE A 14 5.26 -14.62 24.31
C ILE A 14 5.68 -13.19 23.89
N ASN A 15 4.73 -12.32 23.61
CA ASN A 15 4.99 -10.93 23.18
C ASN A 15 5.43 -9.98 24.31
N GLN A 16 5.41 -10.42 25.58
CA GLN A 16 5.77 -9.56 26.73
C GLN A 16 7.21 -9.73 27.24
N ILE A 17 8.04 -10.57 26.62
CA ILE A 17 9.42 -10.76 27.07
C ILE A 17 10.39 -9.80 26.38
N ARG A 18 10.56 -8.64 27.03
CA ARG A 18 11.75 -7.76 27.11
C ARG A 18 12.19 -6.96 25.87
N ASN A 19 11.82 -5.66 25.89
CA ASN A 19 12.68 -4.57 25.41
C ASN A 19 12.95 -3.60 26.58
N PRO A 20 14.20 -3.34 26.99
CA PRO A 20 14.50 -2.45 28.12
C PRO A 20 14.30 -0.95 27.86
N LYS A 21 13.76 -0.55 26.69
CA LYS A 21 13.52 0.87 26.34
C LYS A 21 12.06 1.31 26.23
N GLY A 22 11.10 0.59 26.81
CA GLY A 22 9.76 1.14 27.08
C GLY A 22 8.95 1.64 25.87
N PHE A 23 9.26 1.21 24.64
CA PHE A 23 8.41 1.43 23.47
C PHE A 23 7.56 0.18 23.23
N THR A 24 6.29 0.23 23.64
CA THR A 24 5.28 -0.72 23.20
C THR A 24 5.02 -0.51 21.71
N PHE A 25 5.38 -1.49 20.89
CA PHE A 25 5.19 -1.48 19.45
C PHE A 25 3.69 -1.38 19.09
N ARG A 26 3.31 -0.30 18.41
CA ARG A 26 2.05 -0.17 17.66
C ARG A 26 2.21 -0.85 16.30
N SER A 27 2.44 -2.16 16.26
CA SER A 27 2.50 -2.92 15.00
C SER A 27 1.14 -3.02 14.30
N LYS A 28 0.04 -2.80 15.04
CA LYS A 28 -1.34 -2.90 14.54
C LYS A 28 -1.86 -1.62 13.87
N GLU A 29 -1.20 -0.48 14.02
CA GLU A 29 -1.72 0.82 13.57
C GLU A 29 -1.46 1.14 12.09
N MET A 30 -0.66 0.33 11.39
CA MET A 30 -0.30 0.57 9.98
C MET A 30 -0.86 -0.48 9.00
N GLU A 31 -1.65 -1.46 9.46
CA GLU A 31 -2.41 -2.29 8.52
C GLU A 31 -3.57 -1.48 7.96
N ARG A 32 -3.68 -1.43 6.63
CA ARG A 32 -4.70 -0.66 5.91
C ARG A 32 -6.09 -1.07 6.40
N LYS A 33 -6.88 -0.09 6.85
CA LYS A 33 -8.28 -0.29 7.23
C LYS A 33 -9.10 -0.53 5.97
N LEU A 34 -9.52 -1.78 5.73
CA LEU A 34 -10.27 -2.13 4.52
C LEU A 34 -11.75 -1.78 4.66
N VAL A 35 -12.29 -1.88 5.88
CA VAL A 35 -13.69 -1.62 6.15
C VAL A 35 -13.84 -0.73 7.38
N SER A 36 -14.55 0.38 7.22
CA SER A 36 -14.80 1.32 8.31
C SER A 36 -16.24 1.84 8.29
N PRO A 37 -16.86 2.06 9.45
CA PRO A 37 -18.02 2.95 9.55
C PRO A 37 -17.60 4.37 9.15
N VAL A 38 -18.38 5.01 8.29
CA VAL A 38 -18.14 6.36 7.77
C VAL A 38 -19.43 7.18 7.78
N VAL A 39 -19.30 8.49 7.57
CA VAL A 39 -20.42 9.39 7.33
C VAL A 39 -20.44 9.73 5.83
N ILE A 40 -21.65 9.85 5.25
CA ILE A 40 -21.82 10.35 3.89
C ILE A 40 -21.59 11.86 3.86
N ASP A 41 -20.55 12.30 3.16
CA ASP A 41 -20.14 13.70 3.11
C ASP A 41 -20.94 14.52 2.09
N ASP A 42 -21.25 13.90 0.94
CA ASP A 42 -21.94 14.55 -0.17
C ASP A 42 -22.69 13.52 -1.03
N ILE A 43 -23.77 13.96 -1.68
CA ILE A 43 -24.51 13.18 -2.67
C ILE A 43 -24.82 14.05 -3.88
N GLN A 44 -24.40 13.60 -5.06
CA GLN A 44 -24.61 14.33 -6.32
C GLN A 44 -25.30 13.45 -7.36
N PRO A 45 -26.20 14.01 -8.19
CA PRO A 45 -26.78 13.26 -9.30
C PRO A 45 -25.72 12.92 -10.34
N ILE A 46 -25.87 11.78 -11.01
CA ILE A 46 -25.05 11.41 -12.17
C ILE A 46 -25.78 11.83 -13.44
N VAL A 47 -25.13 12.68 -14.25
CA VAL A 47 -25.71 13.18 -15.50
C VAL A 47 -26.11 12.02 -16.41
N GLY A 48 -27.39 11.95 -16.79
CA GLY A 48 -27.93 10.91 -17.66
C GLY A 48 -28.20 9.55 -16.97
N ALA A 49 -28.27 9.51 -15.63
CA ALA A 49 -28.63 8.30 -14.89
C ALA A 49 -29.75 8.60 -13.87
N ASP A 50 -30.90 7.92 -14.03
CA ASP A 50 -32.09 8.19 -13.21
C ASP A 50 -32.17 7.37 -11.91
N LEU A 51 -31.46 6.24 -11.87
CA LEU A 51 -31.56 5.23 -10.80
C LEU A 51 -30.36 5.21 -9.84
N ILE A 52 -29.32 5.97 -10.15
CA ILE A 52 -28.06 5.97 -9.40
C ILE A 52 -27.56 7.40 -9.22
N GLU A 53 -26.80 7.60 -8.15
CA GLU A 53 -26.16 8.85 -7.78
C GLU A 53 -24.75 8.58 -7.25
N VAL A 54 -23.96 9.63 -7.04
CA VAL A 54 -22.61 9.50 -6.48
C VAL A 54 -22.60 9.99 -5.05
N ALA A 55 -22.26 9.10 -4.12
CA ALA A 55 -21.97 9.43 -2.74
C ALA A 55 -20.47 9.67 -2.57
N THR A 56 -20.11 10.68 -1.79
CA THR A 56 -18.73 10.94 -1.37
C THR A 56 -18.56 10.53 0.09
N VAL A 57 -17.51 9.76 0.37
CA VAL A 57 -17.06 9.44 1.73
C VAL A 57 -15.56 9.63 1.84
N LYS A 58 -15.11 10.42 2.79
CA LYS A 58 -13.73 10.93 2.89
C LYS A 58 -13.33 11.64 1.59
N GLY A 59 -12.46 11.02 0.79
CA GLY A 59 -12.06 11.47 -0.54
C GLY A 59 -12.48 10.51 -1.66
N TRP A 60 -13.34 9.54 -1.35
CA TRP A 60 -13.76 8.48 -2.26
C TRP A 60 -15.13 8.76 -2.85
N LYS A 61 -15.29 8.45 -4.14
CA LYS A 61 -16.57 8.56 -4.86
C LYS A 61 -17.12 7.17 -5.14
N LEU A 62 -18.39 6.95 -4.80
CA LEU A 62 -19.08 5.67 -4.92
C LEU A 62 -20.43 5.86 -5.59
N VAL A 63 -20.71 5.02 -6.58
CA VAL A 63 -22.02 4.98 -7.21
C VAL A 63 -22.96 4.14 -6.34
N VAL A 64 -24.03 4.77 -5.86
CA VAL A 64 -25.07 4.18 -5.01
C VAL A 64 -26.42 4.24 -5.70
N LYS A 65 -27.41 3.47 -5.24
CA LYS A 65 -28.78 3.61 -5.74
C LYS A 65 -29.35 4.94 -5.25
N LYS A 66 -30.20 5.53 -6.08
CA LYS A 66 -30.86 6.80 -5.73
C LYS A 66 -31.71 6.65 -4.47
N ASN A 67 -31.56 7.60 -3.54
CA ASN A 67 -32.21 7.63 -2.22
C ASN A 67 -31.83 6.45 -1.30
N GLU A 68 -30.73 5.75 -1.57
CA GLU A 68 -30.23 4.69 -0.67
C GLU A 68 -29.56 5.27 0.57
N PHE A 69 -28.95 6.46 0.43
CA PHE A 69 -28.30 7.20 1.50
C PHE A 69 -28.67 8.68 1.44
N SER A 70 -28.49 9.39 2.55
CA SER A 70 -28.58 10.84 2.69
C SER A 70 -27.27 11.41 3.28
N ILE A 71 -26.98 12.68 3.01
CA ILE A 71 -25.84 13.37 3.62
C ILE A 71 -25.98 13.32 5.15
N GLY A 72 -24.90 12.95 5.84
CA GLY A 72 -24.88 12.75 7.29
C GLY A 72 -25.26 11.34 7.75
N ASP A 73 -25.76 10.47 6.86
CA ASP A 73 -26.02 9.08 7.21
C ASP A 73 -24.72 8.35 7.55
N HIS A 74 -24.81 7.41 8.49
CA HIS A 74 -23.73 6.47 8.70
C HIS A 74 -23.83 5.32 7.70
N ALA A 75 -22.69 4.90 7.16
CA ALA A 75 -22.55 3.76 6.26
C ALA A 75 -21.34 2.91 6.63
N VAL A 76 -21.28 1.67 6.15
CA VAL A 76 -20.08 0.83 6.20
C VAL A 76 -19.40 0.92 4.85
N TYR A 77 -18.21 1.52 4.81
CA TYR A 77 -17.42 1.67 3.61
C TYR A 77 -16.36 0.57 3.51
N CYS A 78 -16.43 -0.23 2.46
CA CYS A 78 -15.40 -1.20 2.08
C CYS A 78 -14.52 -0.60 0.95
N GLU A 79 -13.23 -0.42 1.21
CA GLU A 79 -12.28 0.11 0.24
C GLU A 79 -12.06 -0.85 -0.95
N ILE A 80 -11.57 -0.31 -2.08
CA ILE A 80 -11.00 -1.15 -3.15
C ILE A 80 -9.86 -2.03 -2.61
N ASP A 81 -9.69 -3.20 -3.22
CA ASP A 81 -8.85 -4.31 -2.76
C ASP A 81 -9.40 -5.08 -1.56
N SER A 82 -10.59 -4.73 -1.04
CA SER A 82 -11.31 -5.61 -0.12
C SER A 82 -11.72 -6.91 -0.83
N PHE A 83 -11.50 -8.04 -0.16
CA PHE A 83 -11.96 -9.36 -0.54
C PHE A 83 -13.02 -9.82 0.45
N LEU A 84 -14.28 -9.69 0.04
CA LEU A 84 -15.44 -10.00 0.87
C LEU A 84 -15.75 -11.50 0.81
N PRO A 85 -16.15 -12.13 1.92
CA PRO A 85 -16.50 -13.55 1.95
C PRO A 85 -17.79 -13.81 1.17
N ILE A 86 -17.98 -15.07 0.74
CA ILE A 86 -19.27 -15.49 0.18
C ILE A 86 -20.30 -15.58 1.33
N ARG A 87 -21.22 -14.62 1.37
CA ARG A 87 -22.35 -14.53 2.30
C ARG A 87 -23.56 -13.91 1.60
N GLU A 88 -24.75 -14.16 2.13
CA GLU A 88 -26.02 -13.72 1.54
C GLU A 88 -26.05 -12.21 1.30
N GLU A 89 -25.54 -11.43 2.25
CA GLU A 89 -25.54 -9.96 2.20
C GLU A 89 -24.62 -9.40 1.10
N PHE A 90 -23.65 -10.20 0.62
CA PHE A 90 -22.70 -9.81 -0.42
C PHE A 90 -22.95 -10.50 -1.76
N GLU A 91 -23.97 -11.35 -1.84
CA GLU A 91 -24.23 -12.24 -2.97
C GLU A 91 -24.52 -11.47 -4.29
N PHE A 92 -25.04 -10.24 -4.17
CA PHE A 92 -25.25 -9.34 -5.31
C PHE A 92 -23.96 -9.01 -6.08
N LEU A 93 -22.78 -9.17 -5.46
CA LEU A 93 -21.48 -8.96 -6.07
C LEU A 93 -21.01 -10.13 -6.96
N ARG A 94 -21.68 -11.29 -6.93
CA ARG A 94 -21.18 -12.52 -7.56
C ARG A 94 -20.87 -12.36 -9.04
N LYS A 95 -21.74 -11.69 -9.79
CA LYS A 95 -21.57 -11.53 -11.23
C LYS A 95 -20.37 -10.65 -11.59
N SER A 96 -20.09 -9.62 -10.80
CA SER A 96 -19.08 -8.60 -11.12
C SER A 96 -17.73 -8.84 -10.46
N SER A 97 -17.73 -9.39 -9.25
CA SER A 97 -16.58 -9.32 -8.33
C SER A 97 -16.07 -10.68 -7.86
N TYR A 98 -16.74 -11.79 -8.21
CA TYR A 98 -16.28 -13.13 -7.81
C TYR A 98 -14.86 -13.40 -8.30
N ARG A 99 -13.99 -13.84 -7.38
CA ARG A 99 -12.58 -14.17 -7.62
C ARG A 99 -12.13 -15.28 -6.69
N LYS A 100 -11.05 -15.96 -7.10
CA LYS A 100 -10.29 -16.88 -6.26
C LYS A 100 -8.98 -16.22 -5.83
N MET A 101 -8.57 -16.43 -4.58
CA MET A 101 -7.29 -16.01 -4.03
C MET A 101 -6.69 -17.20 -3.29
N GLY A 102 -5.77 -17.92 -3.96
CA GLY A 102 -5.37 -19.26 -3.53
C GLY A 102 -6.58 -20.21 -3.50
N GLU A 103 -6.79 -20.87 -2.36
CA GLU A 103 -7.93 -21.76 -2.12
C GLU A 103 -9.20 -21.02 -1.65
N GLN A 104 -9.12 -19.70 -1.38
CA GLN A 104 -10.26 -18.92 -0.90
C GLN A 104 -11.08 -18.35 -2.07
N GLU A 105 -12.40 -18.42 -1.94
CA GLU A 105 -13.35 -17.81 -2.87
C GLU A 105 -14.07 -16.63 -2.19
N GLY A 106 -14.33 -15.57 -2.95
CA GLY A 106 -14.89 -14.34 -2.42
C GLY A 106 -15.12 -13.28 -3.50
N PHE A 107 -15.40 -12.06 -3.07
CA PHE A 107 -15.69 -10.93 -3.96
C PHE A 107 -14.60 -9.86 -3.81
N ARG A 108 -13.82 -9.63 -4.86
CA ARG A 108 -12.81 -8.56 -4.92
C ARG A 108 -13.48 -7.25 -5.34
N LEU A 109 -13.38 -6.22 -4.50
CA LEU A 109 -13.73 -4.86 -4.88
C LEU A 109 -12.60 -4.24 -5.71
N LYS A 110 -12.96 -3.64 -6.84
CA LYS A 110 -12.05 -2.94 -7.74
C LYS A 110 -12.64 -1.59 -8.10
N THR A 111 -11.80 -0.71 -8.62
CA THR A 111 -12.27 0.51 -9.28
C THR A 111 -13.15 0.14 -10.47
N MET A 112 -14.30 0.78 -10.60
CA MET A 112 -15.18 0.62 -11.75
C MET A 112 -15.67 1.96 -12.27
N LYS A 113 -16.19 1.97 -13.50
CA LYS A 113 -16.80 3.14 -14.12
C LYS A 113 -18.22 2.80 -14.54
N LEU A 114 -19.20 3.51 -14.01
CA LEU A 114 -20.63 3.32 -14.27
C LEU A 114 -21.18 4.62 -14.85
N ARG A 115 -21.73 4.58 -16.08
CA ARG A 115 -22.27 5.77 -16.76
C ARG A 115 -21.30 6.97 -16.81
N GLY A 116 -20.00 6.71 -16.89
CA GLY A 116 -18.98 7.75 -16.90
C GLY A 116 -18.44 8.14 -15.52
N GLN A 117 -19.11 7.77 -14.43
CA GLN A 117 -18.72 8.06 -13.06
C GLN A 117 -17.79 6.97 -12.50
N ILE A 118 -16.67 7.38 -11.89
CA ILE A 118 -15.79 6.48 -11.12
C ILE A 118 -16.51 6.06 -9.83
N SER A 119 -16.43 4.77 -9.51
CA SER A 119 -16.90 4.19 -8.25
C SER A 119 -15.78 3.33 -7.65
N GLN A 120 -15.37 3.64 -6.42
CA GLN A 120 -14.24 2.99 -5.75
C GLN A 120 -14.61 2.47 -4.37
N GLY A 121 -14.85 1.15 -4.31
CA GLY A 121 -15.24 0.44 -3.11
C GLY A 121 -16.74 0.14 -3.11
N LEU A 122 -17.29 -0.04 -1.92
CA LEU A 122 -18.71 -0.36 -1.71
C LEU A 122 -19.21 0.33 -0.44
N LEU A 123 -20.38 0.97 -0.53
CA LEU A 123 -21.13 1.40 0.64
C LEU A 123 -22.19 0.36 0.99
N LEU A 124 -22.27 0.04 2.26
CA LEU A 124 -23.21 -0.91 2.82
C LEU A 124 -23.98 -0.25 3.97
N PRO A 125 -25.21 -0.70 4.26
CA PRO A 125 -25.97 -0.16 5.38
C PRO A 125 -25.31 -0.51 6.72
N VAL A 126 -25.43 0.39 7.69
CA VAL A 126 -24.90 0.18 9.06
C VAL A 126 -25.59 -0.94 9.83
N SER A 127 -26.73 -1.45 9.35
CA SER A 127 -27.38 -2.64 9.91
C SER A 127 -26.49 -3.88 9.88
N LEU A 128 -25.46 -3.93 9.01
CA LEU A 128 -24.43 -4.99 9.07
C LEU A 128 -23.64 -5.02 10.38
N LEU A 129 -23.68 -3.93 11.15
CA LEU A 129 -23.06 -3.80 12.46
C LEU A 129 -24.09 -3.84 13.59
N GLU A 130 -25.30 -4.36 13.34
CA GLU A 130 -26.33 -4.49 14.38
C GLU A 130 -25.80 -5.26 15.60
N GLY A 131 -26.08 -4.74 16.80
CA GLY A 131 -25.54 -5.29 18.04
C GLY A 131 -24.08 -4.95 18.33
N TYR A 132 -23.41 -4.17 17.48
CA TYR A 132 -22.06 -3.66 17.72
C TYR A 132 -22.06 -2.14 17.87
N THR A 133 -21.54 -1.66 19.02
CA THR A 133 -21.28 -0.23 19.20
C THR A 133 -19.99 0.13 18.49
N TYR A 134 -20.08 0.96 17.46
CA TYR A 134 -18.93 1.34 16.63
C TYR A 134 -18.55 2.81 16.78
N GLN A 135 -17.31 3.13 16.44
CA GLN A 135 -16.76 4.47 16.26
C GLN A 135 -16.50 4.71 14.77
N ILE A 136 -16.83 5.91 14.30
CA ILE A 136 -16.54 6.32 12.92
C ILE A 136 -15.02 6.22 12.67
N GLY A 137 -14.66 5.56 11.57
CA GLY A 137 -13.26 5.37 11.16
C GLY A 137 -12.52 4.23 11.86
N GLU A 138 -13.17 3.46 12.75
CA GLU A 138 -12.57 2.23 13.26
C GLU A 138 -12.45 1.17 12.16
N ASP A 139 -11.60 0.16 12.37
CA ASP A 139 -11.49 -0.98 11.46
C ASP A 139 -12.43 -2.11 11.89
N VAL A 140 -13.43 -2.39 11.06
CA VAL A 140 -14.39 -3.50 11.26
C VAL A 140 -14.17 -4.65 10.27
N SER A 141 -13.04 -4.69 9.56
CA SER A 141 -12.75 -5.69 8.52
C SER A 141 -12.85 -7.12 9.06
N ALA A 142 -12.19 -7.40 10.20
CA ALA A 142 -12.20 -8.72 10.82
C ALA A 142 -13.62 -9.18 11.24
N ARG A 143 -14.46 -8.26 11.71
CA ARG A 143 -15.86 -8.54 12.09
C ARG A 143 -16.68 -9.00 10.89
N LEU A 144 -16.46 -8.38 9.73
CA LEU A 144 -17.16 -8.72 8.50
C LEU A 144 -16.47 -9.85 7.70
N GLY A 145 -15.36 -10.39 8.21
CA GLY A 145 -14.57 -11.41 7.53
C GLY A 145 -13.91 -10.91 6.24
N VAL A 146 -13.74 -9.58 6.12
CA VAL A 146 -13.11 -8.96 4.96
C VAL A 146 -11.60 -8.98 5.14
N ILE A 147 -10.91 -9.42 4.11
CA ILE A 147 -9.44 -9.45 4.06
C ILE A 147 -8.95 -8.68 2.83
N LYS A 148 -7.66 -8.37 2.78
CA LYS A 148 -7.09 -7.71 1.60
C LYS A 148 -6.91 -8.73 0.49
N TYR A 149 -7.34 -8.39 -0.72
CA TYR A 149 -7.00 -9.13 -1.92
C TYR A 149 -5.51 -8.95 -2.22
N GLU A 150 -4.78 -10.04 -2.34
CA GLU A 150 -3.40 -10.08 -2.79
C GLU A 150 -3.33 -10.87 -4.11
N PRO A 151 -2.75 -10.29 -5.18
CA PRO A 151 -2.52 -11.05 -6.40
C PRO A 151 -1.54 -12.21 -6.13
N PRO A 152 -1.61 -13.31 -6.89
CA PRO A 152 -0.64 -14.39 -6.77
C PRO A 152 0.79 -13.85 -6.91
N VAL A 153 1.66 -14.21 -5.98
CA VAL A 153 3.08 -13.85 -6.05
C VAL A 153 3.67 -14.50 -7.31
N PRO A 154 4.28 -13.74 -8.23
CA PRO A 154 4.94 -14.31 -9.38
C PRO A 154 5.97 -15.36 -8.96
N ALA A 155 6.08 -16.47 -9.69
CA ALA A 155 7.01 -17.55 -9.34
C ALA A 155 8.46 -17.06 -9.21
N ALA A 156 8.87 -16.07 -10.02
CA ALA A 156 10.19 -15.45 -9.95
C ALA A 156 10.46 -14.70 -8.64
N LEU A 157 9.41 -14.33 -7.90
CA LEU A 157 9.49 -13.61 -6.62
C LEU A 157 9.30 -14.54 -5.42
N GLY A 158 9.10 -15.84 -5.66
CA GLY A 158 9.11 -16.84 -4.61
C GLY A 158 10.48 -16.90 -3.92
N GLY A 159 10.47 -17.15 -2.62
CA GLY A 159 11.70 -17.29 -1.83
C GLY A 159 11.44 -18.13 -0.59
N ILE A 160 12.51 -18.73 -0.07
CA ILE A 160 12.45 -19.45 1.20
C ILE A 160 12.48 -18.40 2.31
N ALA A 161 11.50 -18.46 3.22
CA ALA A 161 11.42 -17.51 4.31
C ALA A 161 12.46 -17.86 5.39
N LYS A 162 13.39 -16.94 5.63
CA LYS A 162 14.27 -16.94 6.81
C LYS A 162 13.48 -16.58 8.06
N GLY A 163 12.49 -15.69 7.90
CA GLY A 163 11.62 -15.22 8.98
C GLY A 163 10.60 -14.19 8.51
N LEU A 164 9.88 -13.61 9.45
CA LEU A 164 9.00 -12.46 9.20
C LEU A 164 9.83 -11.21 8.86
N PHE A 165 9.20 -10.23 8.22
CA PHE A 165 9.82 -8.92 8.00
C PHE A 165 10.35 -8.34 9.33
N PRO A 166 11.63 -7.90 9.41
CA PRO A 166 12.23 -7.49 10.68
C PRO A 166 11.54 -6.29 11.33
N SER A 167 11.32 -6.34 12.65
CA SER A 167 10.60 -5.31 13.40
C SER A 167 11.39 -4.03 13.69
N PHE A 168 12.71 -4.05 13.50
CA PHE A 168 13.58 -2.88 13.71
C PHE A 168 13.49 -1.84 12.58
N MET A 169 12.66 -2.09 11.55
CA MET A 169 12.41 -1.16 10.46
C MET A 169 10.93 -1.22 10.01
N PRO A 170 10.35 -0.12 9.53
CA PRO A 170 9.00 -0.09 9.00
C PRO A 170 8.92 -0.76 7.61
N LYS A 171 7.72 -1.30 7.29
CA LYS A 171 7.37 -1.71 5.92
C LYS A 171 7.22 -0.49 5.00
N THR A 172 7.00 -0.74 3.72
CA THR A 172 6.94 0.26 2.64
C THR A 172 5.54 0.76 2.31
N ASP A 173 4.57 0.54 3.22
CA ASP A 173 3.20 0.95 2.98
C ASP A 173 3.07 2.49 3.03
N GLU A 174 2.26 3.02 2.12
CA GLU A 174 1.94 4.44 2.00
C GLU A 174 0.41 4.57 1.99
N GLU A 175 -0.14 5.50 2.76
CA GLU A 175 -1.59 5.75 2.82
C GLU A 175 -2.08 6.43 1.54
N ARG A 176 -3.32 6.13 1.12
CA ARG A 176 -3.96 6.80 -0.02
C ARG A 176 -4.45 8.18 0.40
N ILE A 177 -4.22 9.19 -0.44
CA ILE A 177 -4.64 10.57 -0.15
C ILE A 177 -6.14 10.72 0.14
N GLN A 178 -7.00 9.88 -0.46
CA GLN A 178 -8.45 9.88 -0.20
C GLN A 178 -8.80 9.61 1.28
N ASN A 179 -7.98 8.83 2.00
CA ASN A 179 -8.16 8.57 3.43
C ASN A 179 -7.67 9.72 4.32
N LEU A 180 -6.93 10.66 3.73
CA LEU A 180 -6.36 11.83 4.38
C LEU A 180 -7.05 13.12 3.91
N SER A 181 -8.24 13.03 3.30
CA SER A 181 -8.96 14.19 2.75
C SER A 181 -9.20 15.30 3.79
N GLY A 182 -9.48 14.93 5.05
CA GLY A 182 -9.65 15.89 6.15
C GLY A 182 -8.37 16.65 6.53
N GLN A 183 -7.20 16.19 6.10
CA GLN A 183 -5.89 16.84 6.34
C GLN A 183 -5.41 17.63 5.11
N TYR A 184 -6.15 17.59 3.99
CA TYR A 184 -5.68 18.09 2.71
C TYR A 184 -5.31 19.58 2.75
N GLU A 185 -6.15 20.43 3.33
CA GLU A 185 -5.89 21.86 3.45
C GLU A 185 -4.70 22.19 4.37
N GLU A 186 -4.41 21.35 5.35
CA GLU A 186 -3.18 21.49 6.16
C GLU A 186 -1.97 21.10 5.34
N PHE A 187 -2.03 19.96 4.63
CA PHE A 187 -0.94 19.50 3.77
C PHE A 187 -0.57 20.52 2.71
N ARG A 188 -1.54 21.25 2.13
CA ARG A 188 -1.29 22.32 1.16
C ARG A 188 -0.39 23.46 1.66
N LYS A 189 -0.16 23.59 2.96
CA LYS A 189 0.75 24.57 3.56
C LYS A 189 2.21 24.13 3.54
N HIS A 190 2.48 22.88 3.18
CA HIS A 190 3.82 22.31 3.09
C HIS A 190 4.30 22.22 1.64
N THR A 191 5.62 22.19 1.47
CA THR A 191 6.28 21.85 0.21
C THR A 191 6.70 20.39 0.21
N PHE A 192 6.48 19.73 -0.91
CA PHE A 192 6.74 18.30 -1.09
C PHE A 192 7.73 18.06 -2.21
N TYR A 193 8.18 16.81 -2.31
CA TYR A 193 8.70 16.27 -3.55
C TYR A 193 7.83 15.10 -4.00
N VAL A 194 7.87 14.83 -5.30
CA VAL A 194 7.04 13.83 -5.97
C VAL A 194 7.94 12.83 -6.66
N THR A 195 7.67 11.55 -6.40
CA THR A 195 8.27 10.44 -7.15
C THR A 195 7.20 9.71 -7.93
N GLU A 196 7.56 9.19 -9.09
CA GLU A 196 6.70 8.21 -9.77
C GLU A 196 6.56 6.96 -8.89
N LYS A 197 5.32 6.50 -8.71
CA LYS A 197 5.06 5.21 -8.10
C LYS A 197 5.21 4.13 -9.17
N LEU A 198 6.18 3.25 -8.98
CA LEU A 198 6.44 2.14 -9.89
C LEU A 198 5.62 0.91 -9.50
N ASP A 199 5.13 0.19 -10.51
CA ASP A 199 4.38 -1.05 -10.40
C ASP A 199 5.35 -2.23 -10.44
N GLY A 200 5.65 -2.79 -9.27
CA GLY A 200 6.59 -3.89 -9.14
C GLY A 200 6.35 -4.70 -7.87
N SER A 201 7.44 -5.08 -7.22
CA SER A 201 7.40 -5.72 -5.91
C SER A 201 8.35 -5.03 -4.95
N SER A 202 7.88 -4.77 -3.72
CA SER A 202 8.71 -4.11 -2.73
C SER A 202 9.88 -5.00 -2.31
N ALA A 203 11.07 -4.42 -2.32
CA ALA A 203 12.32 -5.01 -1.88
C ALA A 203 12.94 -4.16 -0.77
N THR A 204 13.46 -4.79 0.28
CA THR A 204 14.25 -4.12 1.31
C THR A 204 15.59 -4.84 1.47
N PHE A 205 16.67 -4.08 1.55
CA PHE A 205 18.01 -4.60 1.83
C PHE A 205 18.52 -3.86 3.06
N TYR A 206 18.98 -4.59 4.07
CA TYR A 206 19.42 -3.98 5.31
C TYR A 206 20.78 -4.52 5.74
N LEU A 207 21.52 -3.68 6.46
CA LEU A 207 22.63 -4.10 7.31
C LEU A 207 22.32 -3.62 8.72
N ASN A 208 22.23 -4.54 9.66
CA ASN A 208 21.96 -4.23 11.05
C ASN A 208 22.87 -5.07 11.94
N GLU A 209 23.67 -4.41 12.78
CA GLU A 209 24.62 -5.05 13.70
C GLU A 209 25.56 -6.06 13.01
N GLY A 210 26.00 -5.72 11.79
CA GLY A 210 26.87 -6.58 10.97
C GLY A 210 26.16 -7.73 10.25
N VAL A 211 24.84 -7.84 10.37
CA VAL A 211 24.03 -8.84 9.64
C VAL A 211 23.37 -8.18 8.44
N PHE A 212 23.70 -8.67 7.24
CA PHE A 212 23.02 -8.29 6.01
C PHE A 212 21.79 -9.17 5.78
N GLY A 213 20.70 -8.58 5.30
CA GLY A 213 19.50 -9.30 4.94
C GLY A 213 18.73 -8.68 3.80
N VAL A 214 17.88 -9.51 3.19
CA VAL A 214 17.12 -9.18 1.99
C VAL A 214 15.69 -9.61 2.20
N CYS A 215 14.78 -8.66 2.08
CA CYS A 215 13.37 -8.88 2.33
C CYS A 215 12.54 -8.62 1.07
N SER A 216 11.51 -9.45 0.90
CA SER A 216 10.32 -9.08 0.12
C SER A 216 9.44 -8.13 0.94
N ARG A 217 8.23 -7.83 0.44
CA ARG A 217 7.25 -7.00 1.17
C ARG A 217 6.97 -7.48 2.61
N ASN A 218 6.94 -8.79 2.85
CA ASN A 218 6.44 -9.38 4.10
C ASN A 218 7.40 -10.34 4.81
N LEU A 219 8.48 -10.77 4.16
CA LEU A 219 9.34 -11.84 4.66
C LEU A 219 10.82 -11.45 4.53
N ASP A 220 11.61 -11.80 5.55
CA ASP A 220 13.07 -11.90 5.43
C ASP A 220 13.40 -13.21 4.70
N LEU A 221 14.26 -13.15 3.69
CA LEU A 221 14.47 -14.24 2.74
C LEU A 221 15.81 -14.92 2.98
N GLU A 222 15.84 -16.24 2.86
CA GLU A 222 17.08 -16.99 2.78
C GLU A 222 17.75 -16.76 1.41
N GLU A 223 19.08 -16.71 1.42
CA GLU A 223 19.85 -16.63 0.18
C GLU A 223 19.80 -17.97 -0.55
N THR A 224 19.28 -17.95 -1.78
CA THR A 224 19.28 -19.09 -2.68
C THR A 224 19.71 -18.67 -4.08
N GLU A 225 20.27 -19.61 -4.84
CA GLU A 225 20.73 -19.35 -6.22
C GLU A 225 19.63 -18.84 -7.13
N ASP A 226 18.35 -19.11 -6.82
CA ASP A 226 17.22 -18.75 -7.67
C ASP A 226 16.45 -17.51 -7.22
N ASN A 227 16.67 -17.01 -6.01
CA ASN A 227 15.90 -15.87 -5.49
C ASN A 227 16.32 -14.55 -6.17
N THR A 228 15.40 -13.92 -6.89
CA THR A 228 15.65 -12.66 -7.60
C THR A 228 16.15 -11.52 -6.70
N PHE A 229 15.62 -11.40 -5.48
CA PHE A 229 16.02 -10.31 -4.58
C PHE A 229 17.49 -10.45 -4.18
N TRP A 230 17.92 -11.66 -3.81
CA TRP A 230 19.31 -11.97 -3.50
C TRP A 230 20.24 -11.83 -4.71
N LYS A 231 19.82 -12.28 -5.90
CA LYS A 231 20.59 -12.06 -7.15
C LYS A 231 20.91 -10.58 -7.35
N ILE A 232 19.93 -9.70 -7.17
CA ILE A 232 20.14 -8.26 -7.30
C ILE A 232 21.07 -7.74 -6.20
N ALA A 233 20.89 -8.17 -4.95
CA ALA A 233 21.77 -7.78 -3.85
C ALA A 233 23.25 -8.07 -4.15
N ARG A 234 23.53 -9.24 -4.74
CA ARG A 234 24.89 -9.67 -5.10
C ARG A 234 25.43 -8.93 -6.33
N VAL A 235 24.64 -8.78 -7.39
CA VAL A 235 25.05 -8.04 -8.61
C VAL A 235 25.36 -6.59 -8.29
N GLU A 236 24.54 -5.95 -7.46
CA GLU A 236 24.69 -4.54 -7.07
C GLU A 236 25.66 -4.32 -5.90
N LYS A 237 26.20 -5.41 -5.31
CA LYS A 237 27.11 -5.39 -4.16
C LYS A 237 26.54 -4.61 -2.97
N LEU A 238 25.27 -4.86 -2.65
CA LEU A 238 24.52 -4.08 -1.66
C LEU A 238 25.05 -4.29 -0.24
N GLU A 239 25.51 -5.50 0.09
CA GLU A 239 26.09 -5.79 1.40
C GLU A 239 27.36 -4.96 1.63
N GLU A 240 28.28 -4.95 0.66
CA GLU A 240 29.54 -4.22 0.73
C GLU A 240 29.30 -2.70 0.75
N LYS A 241 28.35 -2.24 -0.07
CA LYS A 241 27.93 -0.83 -0.11
C LYS A 241 27.38 -0.37 1.24
N LEU A 242 26.49 -1.15 1.86
CA LEU A 242 25.94 -0.81 3.18
C LEU A 242 26.99 -0.93 4.29
N ALA A 243 27.86 -1.95 4.25
CA ALA A 243 28.92 -2.13 5.22
C ALA A 243 29.92 -0.96 5.21
N ALA A 244 30.25 -0.44 4.03
CA ALA A 244 31.13 0.72 3.86
C ALA A 244 30.59 2.01 4.51
N LEU A 245 29.28 2.12 4.78
CA LEU A 245 28.69 3.26 5.49
C LEU A 245 29.03 3.25 6.98
N GLY A 246 29.37 2.10 7.55
CA GLY A 246 29.68 1.94 8.98
C GLY A 246 28.50 2.25 9.90
N LYS A 247 27.25 2.06 9.42
CA LYS A 247 26.00 2.40 10.11
C LYS A 247 24.93 1.33 9.86
N ASN A 248 23.92 1.25 10.73
CA ASN A 248 22.78 0.36 10.54
C ASN A 248 21.72 1.03 9.65
N PHE A 249 21.56 0.51 8.44
CA PHE A 249 20.65 1.07 7.45
C PHE A 249 19.80 0.01 6.78
N ALA A 250 18.58 0.40 6.43
CA ALA A 250 17.77 -0.29 5.44
C ALA A 250 17.50 0.61 4.23
N ILE A 251 17.73 0.09 3.03
CA ILE A 251 17.35 0.74 1.77
C ILE A 251 16.16 -0.01 1.17
N GLN A 252 15.13 0.73 0.80
CA GLN A 252 13.87 0.17 0.29
C GLN A 252 13.63 0.67 -1.13
N GLY A 253 13.20 -0.25 -1.99
CA GLY A 253 12.97 0.04 -3.39
C GLY A 253 11.91 -0.85 -4.01
N GLU A 254 11.62 -0.55 -5.27
CA GLU A 254 10.69 -1.32 -6.09
C GLU A 254 11.50 -2.17 -7.07
N LEU A 255 11.38 -3.49 -6.93
CA LEU A 255 11.86 -4.45 -7.89
C LEU A 255 10.93 -4.45 -9.11
N ILE A 256 11.50 -4.19 -10.28
CA ILE A 256 10.80 -4.12 -11.56
C ILE A 256 11.54 -4.90 -12.64
N GLY A 257 10.84 -5.27 -13.71
CA GLY A 257 11.42 -5.89 -14.90
C GLY A 257 10.77 -7.22 -15.28
N GLU A 258 11.50 -8.07 -16.00
CA GLU A 258 10.97 -9.34 -16.53
C GLU A 258 10.40 -10.23 -15.43
N GLY A 259 9.22 -10.80 -15.67
CA GLY A 259 8.54 -11.68 -14.70
C GLY A 259 7.93 -10.98 -13.49
N VAL A 260 7.99 -9.65 -13.40
CA VAL A 260 7.43 -8.85 -12.29
C VAL A 260 6.31 -7.96 -12.81
N GLN A 261 5.09 -8.12 -12.28
CA GLN A 261 3.90 -7.30 -12.61
C GLN A 261 3.69 -7.05 -14.11
N GLY A 262 3.88 -8.08 -14.92
CA GLY A 262 3.71 -7.98 -16.38
C GLY A 262 4.78 -7.16 -17.11
N ASN A 263 5.85 -6.73 -16.44
CA ASN A 263 6.95 -5.93 -16.98
C ASN A 263 6.44 -4.72 -17.78
N ALA A 264 5.61 -3.90 -17.15
CA ALA A 264 4.97 -2.75 -17.79
C ALA A 264 5.99 -1.87 -18.55
N TYR A 265 7.17 -1.69 -17.97
CA TYR A 265 8.28 -0.86 -18.45
C TYR A 265 9.14 -1.49 -19.56
N GLY A 266 8.92 -2.76 -19.91
CA GLY A 266 9.65 -3.44 -20.99
C GLY A 266 11.16 -3.54 -20.74
N LEU A 267 11.58 -3.66 -19.48
CA LEU A 267 12.99 -3.81 -19.12
C LEU A 267 13.48 -5.20 -19.48
N ARG A 268 14.77 -5.32 -19.83
CA ARG A 268 15.46 -6.62 -19.94
C ARG A 268 16.07 -6.96 -18.59
N GLY A 269 15.85 -8.17 -18.11
CA GLY A 269 16.21 -8.55 -16.75
C GLY A 269 15.39 -7.81 -15.69
N GLN A 270 15.91 -7.82 -14.47
CA GLN A 270 15.26 -7.26 -13.28
C GLN A 270 16.21 -6.27 -12.61
N THR A 271 15.66 -5.22 -12.00
CA THR A 271 16.41 -4.18 -11.30
C THR A 271 15.58 -3.60 -10.17
N VAL A 272 16.23 -2.89 -9.25
CA VAL A 272 15.54 -2.15 -8.17
C VAL A 272 15.67 -0.66 -8.41
N ARG A 273 14.58 0.08 -8.12
CA ARG A 273 14.56 1.54 -8.04
C ARG A 273 14.25 1.94 -6.61
N PHE A 274 15.22 2.54 -5.93
CA PHE A 274 15.11 2.84 -4.51
C PHE A 274 14.26 4.08 -4.23
N PHE A 275 13.44 4.05 -3.18
CA PHE A 275 12.55 5.17 -2.82
C PHE A 275 12.62 5.58 -1.34
N ASN A 276 13.21 4.77 -0.47
CA ASN A 276 13.50 5.15 0.92
C ASN A 276 14.91 4.68 1.34
N ALA A 277 15.48 5.41 2.29
CA ALA A 277 16.55 4.93 3.17
C ALA A 277 16.11 5.18 4.62
N PHE A 278 16.27 4.17 5.47
CA PHE A 278 15.86 4.18 6.87
C PHE A 278 17.08 3.96 7.75
N ASP A 279 17.38 4.95 8.58
CA ASP A 279 18.41 4.88 9.61
C ASP A 279 17.84 4.08 10.79
N ILE A 280 18.34 2.86 10.98
CA ILE A 280 17.81 1.92 11.98
C ILE A 280 18.11 2.41 13.39
N ASP A 281 19.28 3.04 13.59
CA ASP A 281 19.73 3.53 14.90
C ASP A 281 18.90 4.74 15.37
N ARG A 282 18.59 5.66 14.45
CA ARG A 282 17.73 6.83 14.71
C ARG A 282 16.24 6.50 14.61
N TYR A 283 15.89 5.34 14.05
CA TYR A 283 14.53 4.90 13.75
C TYR A 283 13.76 5.92 12.89
N GLU A 284 14.40 6.42 11.84
CA GLU A 284 13.77 7.40 10.95
C GLU A 284 14.19 7.26 9.49
N TYR A 285 13.30 7.68 8.59
CA TYR A 285 13.63 7.85 7.19
C TYR A 285 14.53 9.07 6.97
N LEU A 286 15.49 8.95 6.05
CA LEU A 286 16.29 10.08 5.60
C LEU A 286 15.45 11.08 4.80
N GLY A 287 15.70 12.38 5.02
CA GLY A 287 15.10 13.45 4.21
C GLY A 287 15.59 13.41 2.76
N LEU A 288 14.97 14.19 1.87
CA LEU A 288 15.23 14.18 0.42
C LEU A 288 16.72 14.38 0.08
N ASP A 289 17.37 15.36 0.69
CA ASP A 289 18.77 15.70 0.40
C ASP A 289 19.73 14.59 0.85
N GLU A 290 19.52 14.07 2.06
CA GLU A 290 20.29 12.94 2.60
C GLU A 290 20.06 11.67 1.77
N PHE A 291 18.81 11.41 1.37
CA PHE A 291 18.44 10.30 0.49
C PHE A 291 19.17 10.41 -0.86
N LYS A 292 19.10 11.55 -1.54
CA LYS A 292 19.78 11.78 -2.83
C LYS A 292 21.29 11.63 -2.71
N ALA A 293 21.89 12.22 -1.67
CA ALA A 293 23.32 12.12 -1.42
C ALA A 293 23.76 10.67 -1.17
N LEU A 294 23.00 9.91 -0.37
CA LEU A 294 23.26 8.50 -0.10
C LEU A 294 23.24 7.69 -1.39
N PHE A 295 22.14 7.69 -2.14
CA PHE A 295 22.01 6.86 -3.34
C PHE A 295 23.01 7.25 -4.45
N ALA A 296 23.34 8.54 -4.57
CA ALA A 296 24.43 8.99 -5.44
C ALA A 296 25.79 8.40 -5.01
N SER A 297 26.12 8.44 -3.72
CA SER A 297 27.38 7.88 -3.18
C SER A 297 27.47 6.36 -3.35
N LEU A 298 26.34 5.66 -3.28
CA LEU A 298 26.25 4.21 -3.49
C LEU A 298 26.23 3.81 -4.96
N GLY A 299 26.10 4.77 -5.89
CA GLY A 299 25.95 4.49 -7.32
C GLY A 299 24.70 3.67 -7.63
N LEU A 300 23.61 3.89 -6.91
CA LEU A 300 22.34 3.15 -7.02
C LEU A 300 21.24 4.04 -7.60
N GLN A 301 20.35 3.45 -8.40
CA GLN A 301 19.26 4.20 -9.05
C GLN A 301 18.03 4.30 -8.16
N THR A 302 17.50 5.52 -8.01
CA THR A 302 16.25 5.77 -7.30
C THR A 302 15.05 5.65 -8.23
N VAL A 303 13.84 5.61 -7.67
CA VAL A 303 12.63 5.94 -8.43
C VAL A 303 12.77 7.33 -9.07
N PRO A 304 12.11 7.59 -10.20
CA PRO A 304 12.14 8.91 -10.81
C PRO A 304 11.57 9.97 -9.86
N ILE A 305 12.37 10.99 -9.55
CA ILE A 305 11.93 12.21 -8.87
C ILE A 305 11.41 13.14 -9.97
N LEU A 306 10.11 13.47 -9.92
CA LEU A 306 9.41 14.23 -10.94
C LEU A 306 9.39 15.73 -10.63
N ASP A 307 9.36 16.07 -9.34
CA ASP A 307 9.38 17.45 -8.84
C ASP A 307 9.95 17.46 -7.42
N GLU A 308 10.80 18.43 -7.10
CA GLU A 308 11.44 18.59 -5.78
C GLU A 308 10.84 19.73 -4.95
N GLU A 309 10.02 20.58 -5.56
CA GLU A 309 9.38 21.76 -4.95
C GLU A 309 7.87 21.76 -5.21
N TYR A 310 7.25 20.60 -5.09
CA TYR A 310 5.85 20.39 -5.41
C TYR A 310 4.93 21.01 -4.36
N VAL A 311 3.94 21.76 -4.83
CA VAL A 311 2.83 22.29 -4.03
C VAL A 311 1.58 21.55 -4.42
N LEU A 312 0.81 21.13 -3.41
CA LEU A 312 -0.44 20.40 -3.65
C LEU A 312 -1.45 21.29 -4.40
N PRO A 313 -2.22 20.71 -5.35
CA PRO A 313 -3.20 21.45 -6.15
C PRO A 313 -4.39 21.94 -5.31
N ALA A 314 -5.33 22.65 -5.95
CA ALA A 314 -6.41 23.31 -5.24
C ALA A 314 -7.39 22.33 -4.58
N SER A 315 -7.52 21.13 -5.14
CA SER A 315 -8.48 20.11 -4.70
C SER A 315 -7.93 18.70 -4.84
N LEU A 316 -8.50 17.78 -4.05
CA LEU A 316 -8.20 16.35 -4.12
C LEU A 316 -8.53 15.76 -5.51
N ASP A 317 -9.60 16.21 -6.15
CA ASP A 317 -9.99 15.76 -7.49
C ASP A 317 -8.95 16.14 -8.55
N GLU A 318 -8.42 17.36 -8.48
CA GLU A 318 -7.32 17.82 -9.34
C GLU A 318 -6.08 16.97 -9.11
N MET A 319 -5.78 16.64 -7.85
CA MET A 319 -4.66 15.76 -7.49
C MET A 319 -4.78 14.35 -8.08
N LEU A 320 -5.97 13.75 -8.01
CA LEU A 320 -6.24 12.45 -8.61
C LEU A 320 -6.11 12.50 -10.13
N THR A 321 -6.51 13.61 -10.75
CA THR A 321 -6.33 13.85 -12.19
C THR A 321 -4.84 13.97 -12.55
N ILE A 322 -4.04 14.66 -11.72
CA ILE A 322 -2.59 14.78 -11.92
C ILE A 322 -1.90 13.43 -11.79
N ALA A 323 -2.40 12.49 -10.98
CA ALA A 323 -1.79 11.17 -10.85
C ALA A 323 -1.86 10.34 -12.14
N ASP A 324 -2.91 10.53 -12.96
CA ASP A 324 -2.98 9.97 -14.30
C ASP A 324 -1.81 10.52 -15.16
N GLY A 325 -1.19 9.67 -15.97
CA GLY A 325 -0.08 10.07 -16.83
C GLY A 325 0.76 8.90 -17.33
N ALA A 326 1.60 9.20 -18.32
CA ALA A 326 2.59 8.26 -18.79
C ALA A 326 3.71 8.08 -17.75
N SER A 327 4.16 6.84 -17.57
CA SER A 327 5.38 6.54 -16.84
C SER A 327 6.58 7.13 -17.58
N VAL A 328 7.50 7.77 -16.85
CA VAL A 328 8.78 8.23 -17.43
C VAL A 328 9.70 7.06 -17.78
N LEU A 329 9.39 5.85 -17.30
CA LEU A 329 10.05 4.60 -17.67
C LEU A 329 9.32 3.87 -18.82
N SER A 330 8.42 4.54 -19.53
CA SER A 330 7.77 3.99 -20.72
C SER A 330 8.81 3.49 -21.75
N PRO A 331 8.69 2.25 -22.26
CA PRO A 331 9.62 1.74 -23.26
C PRO A 331 9.42 2.45 -24.60
N LYS A 332 10.48 2.50 -25.41
CA LYS A 332 10.45 3.18 -26.72
C LYS A 332 9.29 2.67 -27.59
N GLY A 333 8.44 3.60 -28.05
CA GLY A 333 7.33 3.30 -28.95
C GLY A 333 6.06 2.80 -28.27
N LYS A 334 5.99 2.78 -26.93
CA LYS A 334 4.80 2.45 -26.16
C LYS A 334 4.65 3.41 -24.99
N GLU A 335 3.47 4.02 -24.87
CA GLU A 335 3.13 4.81 -23.69
C GLU A 335 2.49 3.88 -22.63
N VAL A 336 3.11 3.82 -21.46
CA VAL A 336 2.63 3.01 -20.34
C VAL A 336 2.05 3.94 -19.30
N GLU A 337 0.82 3.68 -18.87
CA GLU A 337 0.22 4.42 -17.76
C GLU A 337 1.01 4.16 -16.48
N ARG A 338 1.43 5.21 -15.77
CA ARG A 338 2.06 5.06 -14.46
C ARG A 338 1.02 4.61 -13.43
N GLU A 339 1.45 3.87 -12.42
CA GLU A 339 0.56 3.49 -11.32
C GLU A 339 0.05 4.72 -10.57
N GLY A 340 0.93 5.71 -10.38
CA GLY A 340 0.59 6.97 -9.76
C GLY A 340 1.82 7.68 -9.24
N LEU A 341 1.62 8.38 -8.12
CA LEU A 341 2.61 9.24 -7.49
C LEU A 341 2.75 8.86 -6.02
N VAL A 342 3.96 9.05 -5.48
CA VAL A 342 4.18 9.11 -4.03
C VAL A 342 4.71 10.49 -3.71
N ILE A 343 4.08 11.14 -2.73
CA ILE A 343 4.32 12.54 -2.39
C ILE A 343 4.72 12.63 -0.92
N ARG A 344 5.81 13.36 -0.68
CA ARG A 344 6.53 13.32 0.59
C ARG A 344 7.05 14.68 0.95
N SER A 345 6.92 15.07 2.21
CA SER A 345 7.62 16.26 2.71
C SER A 345 9.13 16.00 2.65
N LYS A 346 9.92 17.07 2.49
CA LYS A 346 11.39 16.95 2.37
C LYS A 346 12.05 16.30 3.58
N ASP A 347 11.46 16.43 4.76
CA ASP A 347 11.88 15.82 6.03
C ASP A 347 11.33 14.40 6.26
N ARG A 348 10.57 13.86 5.30
CA ARG A 348 9.88 12.56 5.34
C ARG A 348 8.86 12.37 6.47
N LYS A 349 8.42 13.43 7.15
CA LYS A 349 7.41 13.31 8.22
C LYS A 349 5.97 13.22 7.68
N ILE A 350 5.72 13.68 6.46
CA ILE A 350 4.45 13.53 5.74
C ILE A 350 4.69 12.68 4.49
N SER A 351 3.82 11.69 4.26
CA SER A 351 3.95 10.72 3.18
C SER A 351 2.60 10.15 2.80
N PHE A 352 2.29 10.13 1.51
CA PHE A 352 1.10 9.46 0.99
C PHE A 352 1.25 9.16 -0.50
N LYS A 353 0.40 8.27 -1.01
CA LYS A 353 0.31 7.93 -2.43
C LYS A 353 -0.98 8.44 -3.05
N VAL A 354 -0.88 8.78 -4.34
CA VAL A 354 -2.03 9.10 -5.19
C VAL A 354 -1.97 8.14 -6.37
N ILE A 355 -2.94 7.24 -6.46
CA ILE A 355 -2.97 6.21 -7.50
C ILE A 355 -3.82 6.70 -8.66
N SER A 356 -3.29 6.54 -9.88
CA SER A 356 -3.97 6.85 -11.14
C SER A 356 -5.28 6.06 -11.24
N ASN A 357 -6.38 6.77 -11.44
CA ASN A 357 -7.67 6.12 -11.66
C ASN A 357 -7.70 5.44 -13.02
N LYS A 358 -6.96 5.99 -14.00
CA LYS A 358 -6.78 5.36 -15.31
C LYS A 358 -6.00 4.05 -15.21
N PHE A 359 -4.99 3.97 -14.35
CA PHE A 359 -4.29 2.73 -14.04
C PHE A 359 -5.23 1.70 -13.40
N LEU A 360 -5.93 2.09 -12.33
CA LEU A 360 -6.82 1.18 -11.59
C LEU A 360 -7.99 0.64 -12.42
N LEU A 361 -8.49 1.41 -13.40
CA LEU A 361 -9.52 0.93 -14.32
C LEU A 361 -9.03 -0.16 -15.28
N ASN A 362 -7.72 -0.22 -15.54
CA ASN A 362 -7.10 -1.21 -16.41
C ASN A 362 -6.61 -2.45 -15.65
N GLU A 363 -6.62 -2.43 -14.31
CA GLU A 363 -6.33 -3.60 -13.49
C GLU A 363 -7.37 -4.72 -13.66
N ARG A 364 -6.88 -5.91 -14.03
CA ARG A 364 -7.71 -7.08 -14.33
C ARG A 364 -8.20 -7.83 -13.09
#